data_AF-A0A0M1NJP3-F1
#
_entry.id   AF-A0A0M1NJP3-F1
#
_cell.length_a   1.000
_cell.length_b   1.000
_cell.length_c   1.000
_cell.angle_alpha   90.00
_cell.angle_beta   90.00
_cell.angle_gamma   90.00
#
_symmetry.space_group_name_H-M   'P 1'
#
loop_
_entity.id
_entity.type
_entity.pdbx_description
1 polymer ?
#
loop_
_entity_poly.entity_id
_entity_poly.type
_entity_poly.pdbx_seq_one_letter_code
_entity_poly.pdbx_strand_id
1 'polypeptide(L)' 'MNEVNETPLGVIILAFVLVLIQGTWLFLDARKRDLGKMAWFWGIWGSTTMPLPLLLYWIFVIRKDHHKS' A
#
# COMPACT_ATOMS: atom_id res chain seq x y z
N MET A 1 14.81 31.42 -18.40
CA MET A 1 15.11 30.12 -17.75
C MET A 1 14.70 30.25 -16.28
N ASN A 2 13.45 29.95 -15.94
CA ASN A 2 12.94 29.82 -14.57
C ASN A 2 11.44 29.46 -14.62
N GLU A 3 11.04 28.18 -14.69
CA GLU A 3 9.64 27.74 -14.41
C GLU A 3 9.57 26.32 -13.81
N VAL A 4 10.64 25.87 -13.13
CA VAL A 4 10.65 24.61 -12.36
C VAL A 4 10.37 24.96 -10.91
N ASN A 5 9.15 25.34 -10.53
CA ASN A 5 8.82 25.52 -9.11
C ASN A 5 7.33 25.50 -8.73
N GLU A 6 6.47 24.95 -9.56
CA GLU A 6 5.13 24.58 -9.10
C GLU A 6 5.04 23.07 -9.13
N THR A 7 5.46 22.40 -8.04
CA THR A 7 4.91 21.07 -7.74
C THR A 7 3.41 21.23 -7.86
N PRO A 8 2.76 20.67 -8.90
CA PRO A 8 1.36 20.94 -9.12
C PRO A 8 0.67 20.42 -7.87
N LEU A 9 -0.04 21.27 -7.13
CA LEU A 9 -0.80 20.84 -5.95
C LEU A 9 -1.64 19.60 -6.26
N GLY A 10 -2.11 19.47 -7.51
CA GLY A 10 -2.76 18.28 -8.04
C GLY A 10 -1.93 17.00 -7.97
N VAL A 11 -0.61 17.03 -8.21
CA VAL A 11 0.28 15.85 -8.09
C VAL A 11 0.40 15.41 -6.64
N ILE A 12 0.51 16.35 -5.70
CA ILE A 12 0.58 16.03 -4.26
C ILE A 12 -0.75 15.42 -3.79
N ILE A 13 -1.88 16.03 -4.17
CA ILE A 13 -3.22 15.52 -3.84
C ILE A 13 -3.42 14.12 -4.46
N LEU A 14 -3.05 13.95 -5.72
CA LEU A 14 -3.14 12.66 -6.40
C LEU A 14 -2.28 11.60 -5.71
N ALA A 15 -1.04 11.93 -5.32
CA ALA A 15 -0.17 11.03 -4.57
C ALA A 15 -0.80 10.62 -3.23
N PHE A 16 -1.37 11.56 -2.47
CA PHE A 16 -2.08 11.26 -1.23
C PHE A 16 -3.27 10.33 -1.44
N VAL A 17 -4.11 10.61 -2.44
CA VAL A 17 -5.28 9.79 -2.76
C VAL A 17 -4.84 8.37 -3.18
N LEU A 18 -3.79 8.26 -4.00
CA LEU A 18 -3.25 6.97 -4.41
C LEU A 18 -2.71 6.17 -3.22
N VAL A 19 -2.00 6.82 -2.28
CA VAL A 19 -1.49 6.17 -1.07
C VAL A 19 -2.63 5.68 -0.16
N LEU A 20 -3.70 6.46 -0.03
CA LEU A 20 -4.89 6.07 0.74
C LEU A 20 -5.64 4.89 0.09
N ILE A 21 -5.83 4.94 -1.22
CA ILE A 21 -6.44 3.84 -1.98
C ILE A 21 -5.58 2.58 -1.86
N GLN A 22 -4.26 2.71 -2.01
CA GLN A 22 -3.31 1.61 -1.86
C GLN A 22 -3.41 0.97 -0.47
N GLY A 23 -3.34 1.76 0.61
CA GLY A 23 -3.45 1.26 1.98
C GLY A 23 -4.80 0.58 2.26
N THR A 24 -5.90 1.17 1.77
CA THR A 24 -7.25 0.60 1.92
C THR A 24 -7.39 -0.71 1.17
N TRP A 25 -6.86 -0.78 -0.05
CA TRP A 25 -6.88 -2.00 -0.85
C TRP A 25 -6.05 -3.11 -0.21
N LEU A 26 -4.86 -2.80 0.32
CA LEU A 26 -4.01 -3.75 1.04
C LEU A 26 -4.69 -4.27 2.31
N PHE A 27 -5.41 -3.41 3.03
CA PHE A 27 -6.21 -3.80 4.19
C PHE A 27 -7.35 -4.76 3.80
N LEU A 28 -8.10 -4.46 2.74
CA LEU A 28 -9.17 -5.31 2.25
C LEU A 28 -8.64 -6.66 1.73
N ASP A 29 -7.54 -6.68 0.99
CA ASP A 29 -6.93 -7.92 0.48
C ASP A 29 -6.40 -8.78 1.64
N ALA A 30 -5.73 -8.17 2.61
CA ALA A 30 -5.26 -8.88 3.80
C ALA A 30 -6.42 -9.43 4.66
N ARG A 31 -7.57 -8.75 4.68
CA ARG A 31 -8.78 -9.29 5.33
C ARG A 31 -9.37 -10.48 4.56
N LYS A 32 -9.39 -10.43 3.23
CA LYS A 32 -9.90 -11.53 2.39
C LYS A 32 -9.05 -12.80 2.51
N ARG A 33 -7.75 -12.65 2.73
CA ARG A 33 -6.79 -13.76 2.92
C ARG A 33 -6.71 -14.28 4.37
N ASP A 34 -7.67 -13.91 5.22
CA ASP A 34 -7.77 -14.36 6.61
C ASP A 34 -6.51 -14.07 7.47
N LEU A 35 -5.74 -13.01 7.15
CA LEU A 35 -4.60 -12.60 7.99
C LEU A 35 -5.01 -12.03 9.37
N GLY A 36 -6.31 -11.96 9.64
CA GLY A 36 -6.90 -11.57 10.91
C GLY A 36 -6.35 -10.22 11.40
N LYS A 37 -5.82 -10.22 12.64
CA LYS A 37 -5.28 -9.04 13.33
C LYS A 37 -4.11 -8.36 12.59
N MET A 38 -3.43 -9.07 11.69
CA MET A 38 -2.32 -8.54 10.91
C MET A 38 -2.77 -7.72 9.69
N ALA A 39 -4.06 -7.79 9.30
CA ALA A 39 -4.56 -7.02 8.16
C ALA A 39 -4.40 -5.50 8.36
N TRP A 40 -4.62 -5.01 9.58
CA TRP A 40 -4.45 -3.59 9.93
C TRP A 40 -3.00 -3.11 9.81
N PHE A 41 -2.03 -3.97 10.13
CA PHE A 41 -0.61 -3.66 9.94
C PHE A 41 -0.31 -3.36 8.47
N TRP A 42 -0.83 -4.17 7.55
CA TRP A 42 -0.64 -3.96 6.11
C TRP A 42 -1.34 -2.69 5.60
N GLY A 43 -2.51 -2.33 6.14
CA GLY A 43 -3.19 -1.08 5.79
C GLY A 43 -2.38 0.18 6.15
N ILE A 44 -1.82 0.23 7.37
CA ILE A 44 -1.00 1.37 7.83
C ILE A 44 0.36 1.38 7.14
N TRP A 45 0.98 0.21 7.01
CA TRP A 45 2.28 0.06 6.35
C TRP A 45 2.19 0.43 4.87
N GLY A 46 1.10 0.06 4.20
CA GLY A 46 0.81 0.44 2.82
C GLY A 46 0.58 1.94 2.61
N SER A 47 0.27 2.69 3.68
CA SER A 47 0.03 4.13 3.65
C SER A 47 1.26 4.98 4.01
N THR A 48 2.41 4.36 4.32
CA THR A 48 3.62 5.09 4.76
C THR A 48 4.62 5.31 3.64
N THR A 49 4.85 4.29 2.80
CA THR A 49 5.81 4.36 1.71
C THR A 49 5.29 3.60 0.49
N MET A 50 5.62 4.06 -0.71
CA MET A 50 5.41 3.32 -1.96
C MET A 50 6.80 3.21 -2.61
N PRO A 51 7.27 2.04 -3.09
CA PRO A 51 6.59 0.75 -3.30
C PRO A 51 6.98 -0.38 -2.32
N LEU A 52 7.83 -0.10 -1.32
CA LEU A 52 8.39 -1.11 -0.41
C LEU A 52 7.35 -2.01 0.30
N PRO A 53 6.24 -1.47 0.84
CA PRO A 53 5.18 -2.23 1.49
C PRO A 53 4.53 -3.27 0.59
N LEU A 54 4.40 -2.93 -0.70
CA LEU A 54 3.81 -3.78 -1.72
C LEU A 54 4.71 -4.98 -2.00
N LEU A 55 6.02 -4.75 -2.09
CA LEU A 55 7.04 -5.78 -2.29
C LEU A 55 7.12 -6.75 -1.10
N LEU A 56 7.09 -6.21 0.12
CA LEU A 56 7.07 -7.03 1.34
C LEU A 56 5.76 -7.79 1.50
N TYR A 57 4.61 -7.18 1.18
CA TYR A 57 3.31 -7.86 1.17
C TYR A 57 3.35 -9.06 0.22
N TRP A 58 3.88 -8.87 -0.99
CA TRP A 58 3.97 -9.93 -1.98
C TRP A 58 4.85 -11.10 -1.52
N ILE A 59 6.01 -10.81 -0.93
CA ILE A 59 6.93 -11.85 -0.44
C ILE A 59 6.38 -12.59 0.79
N PHE A 60 5.87 -11.88 1.78
CA PHE A 60 5.50 -12.47 3.08
C PHE A 60 4.07 -13.01 3.13
N VAL A 61 3.14 -12.41 2.38
CA VAL A 61 1.70 -12.78 2.41
C VAL A 61 1.37 -13.78 1.30
N ILE A 62 1.67 -13.47 0.04
CA ILE A 62 1.29 -14.32 -1.10
C ILE A 62 2.04 -15.66 -1.08
N ARG A 63 3.34 -15.66 -0.75
CA ARG A 63 4.13 -16.89 -0.72
C ARG A 63 3.75 -17.83 0.43
N LYS A 64 3.26 -17.28 1.55
CA LYS A 64 2.89 -18.06 2.74
C LYS A 64 1.52 -18.73 2.61
N ASP A 65 0.63 -18.17 1.80
CA ASP A 65 -0.70 -18.71 1.50
C ASP A 65 -0.63 -20.07 0.78
N HIS A 66 0.41 -20.30 -0.01
CA HIS A 66 0.60 -21.56 -0.76
C HIS A 66 0.98 -22.78 0.08
N HIS A 67 1.32 -22.63 1.37
CA HIS A 67 1.87 -23.73 2.18
C HIS A 67 0.85 -24.43 3.09
N LYS A 68 -0.45 -24.15 2.90
CA LYS A 68 -1.56 -24.80 3.63
C LYS A 68 -2.43 -25.73 2.77
N SER A 69 -1.99 -26.08 1.55
CA SER A 69 -2.64 -27.14 0.74
C SER A 69 -2.01 -28.50 0.97
#